data_AF-A0A0C2FMQ0-F1
#
_entry.id   AF-A0A0C2FMQ0-F1
#
_cell.length_a   1.000
_cell.length_b   1.000
_cell.length_c   1.000
_cell.angle_alpha   90.00
_cell.angle_beta   90.00
_cell.angle_gamma   90.00
#
_symmetry.space_group_name_H-M   'P 1'
#
loop_
_entity.id
_entity.type
_entity.pdbx_description
1 polymer ?
#
loop_
_entity_poly.entity_id
_entity_poly.type
_entity_poly.pdbx_seq_one_letter_code
_entity_poly.pdbx_strand_id
1 'polypeptide(L)'
;MVRENAFKDDAHQRSVITQFDALLDSLSTYQVPPKRKNNTSKLFQLWKQFKTEKVNLAPRGIYLWGTVGCGKTTLMDLFFDCCPFEEKERVHFHSFMQEN
;
A
#
# COMPACT_ATOMS: atom_id res chain seq x y z
N MET A 1 6.86 -9.15 32.65
CA MET A 1 8.19 -9.69 32.29
C MET A 1 8.04 -10.60 31.06
N VAL A 2 7.95 -10.01 29.86
CA VAL A 2 8.06 -10.79 28.61
C VAL A 2 9.54 -10.85 28.28
N ARG A 3 10.03 -12.06 28.04
CA ARG A 3 11.45 -12.40 27.91
C ARG A 3 12.05 -11.70 26.69
N GLU A 4 13.05 -10.85 26.94
CA GLU A 4 14.04 -10.44 25.95
C GLU A 4 14.63 -11.72 25.30
N ASN A 5 14.69 -11.79 23.96
CA ASN A 5 15.23 -12.90 23.13
C ASN A 5 14.28 -14.03 22.67
N ALA A 6 13.08 -13.73 22.16
CA ALA A 6 12.30 -14.72 21.39
C ALA A 6 12.01 -14.31 19.93
N PHE A 7 12.72 -13.32 19.37
CA PHE A 7 12.67 -13.07 17.93
C PHE A 7 13.51 -14.12 17.22
N LYS A 8 12.88 -15.24 16.88
CA LYS A 8 13.50 -16.23 16.00
C LYS A 8 13.51 -15.65 14.60
N ASP A 9 14.70 -15.52 14.03
CA ASP A 9 14.85 -15.13 12.65
C ASP A 9 14.14 -16.13 11.73
N ASP A 10 13.18 -15.64 10.95
CA ASP A 10 12.33 -16.46 10.08
C ASP A 10 12.45 -15.94 8.64
N ALA A 11 13.00 -16.79 7.77
CA ALA A 11 13.19 -16.48 6.35
C ALA A 11 11.88 -16.14 5.63
N HIS A 12 10.76 -16.73 6.04
CA HIS A 12 9.45 -16.41 5.48
C HIS A 12 9.02 -15.00 5.87
N GLN A 13 9.21 -14.63 7.14
CA GLN A 13 8.90 -13.28 7.61
C GLN A 13 9.77 -12.23 6.91
N ARG A 14 11.06 -12.53 6.68
CA ARG A 14 11.95 -11.65 5.89
C ARG A 14 11.44 -11.38 4.48
N SER A 15 10.97 -12.43 3.79
CA SER A 15 10.40 -12.27 2.44
C SER A 15 9.17 -11.35 2.43
N VAL A 16 8.32 -11.45 3.47
CA VAL A 16 7.18 -10.53 3.63
C VAL A 16 7.64 -9.10 3.88
N ILE A 17 8.63 -8.91 4.76
CA ILE A 17 9.20 -7.59 5.04
C ILE A 17 9.77 -6.96 3.75
N THR A 18 10.51 -7.71 2.94
CA THR A 18 11.02 -7.21 1.65
C THR A 18 9.90 -6.75 0.72
N GLN A 19 8.76 -7.44 0.70
CA GLN A 19 7.60 -6.99 -0.09
C GLN A 19 6.96 -5.73 0.48
N PHE A 20 6.91 -5.61 1.81
CA PHE A 20 6.45 -4.40 2.47
C PHE A 20 7.34 -3.18 2.19
N ASP A 21 8.66 -3.36 2.19
CA ASP A 21 9.60 -2.30 1.84
C ASP A 21 9.36 -1.82 0.40
N ALA A 22 9.23 -2.76 -0.55
CA ALA A 22 8.95 -2.42 -1.95
C ALA A 22 7.59 -1.71 -2.14
N LEU A 23 6.58 -2.08 -1.36
CA LEU A 23 5.29 -1.39 -1.34
C LEU A 23 5.44 0.02 -0.78
N LEU A 24 6.20 0.18 0.30
CA LEU A 24 6.43 1.47 0.93
C LEU A 24 7.14 2.45 -0.02
N ASP A 25 8.16 1.98 -0.74
CA ASP A 25 8.86 2.75 -1.77
C ASP A 25 7.91 3.19 -2.89
N SER A 26 7.04 2.26 -3.31
CA SER A 26 6.05 2.50 -4.36
C SER A 26 5.02 3.54 -3.92
N LEU A 27 4.54 3.46 -2.67
CA LEU A 27 3.60 4.43 -2.10
C LEU A 27 4.25 5.80 -1.92
N SER A 28 5.51 5.85 -1.48
CA SER A 28 6.25 7.09 -1.23
C SER A 28 6.50 7.89 -2.52
N THR A 29 6.61 7.19 -3.65
CA THR A 29 6.85 7.81 -4.98
C THR A 29 5.55 8.02 -5.76
N TYR A 30 4.41 7.51 -5.28
CA TYR A 30 3.15 7.56 -6.01
C TYR A 30 2.55 8.96 -6.01
N GLN A 31 2.25 9.47 -7.21
CA GLN A 31 1.53 10.72 -7.41
C GLN A 31 0.08 10.43 -7.83
N VAL A 32 -0.87 10.93 -7.04
CA VAL A 32 -2.30 10.78 -7.34
C VAL A 32 -2.63 11.48 -8.66
N PRO A 33 -3.17 10.77 -9.67
CA PRO A 33 -3.53 11.40 -10.93
C PRO A 33 -4.59 12.48 -10.69
N PRO A 34 -4.48 13.65 -11.34
CA PRO A 34 -5.44 14.73 -11.14
C PRO A 34 -6.84 14.26 -11.54
N LYS A 35 -7.84 14.54 -10.68
CA LYS A 35 -9.26 14.27 -10.98
C LYS A 35 -9.59 14.90 -12.35
N ARG A 36 -10.02 14.08 -13.31
CA ARG A 36 -10.43 14.56 -14.65
C ARG A 36 -11.52 15.61 -14.48
N LYS A 37 -11.20 16.89 -14.70
CA LYS A 37 -12.19 17.95 -14.87
C LYS A 37 -12.66 17.93 -16.31
N ASN A 38 -13.97 17.78 -16.50
CA ASN A 38 -14.61 17.76 -17.81
C ASN A 38 -14.70 19.21 -18.35
N ASN A 39 -13.58 19.78 -18.79
CA ASN A 39 -13.60 21.05 -19.51
C ASN A 39 -13.62 20.77 -21.02
N THR A 40 -14.65 21.26 -21.69
CA THR A 40 -15.11 20.89 -23.04
C THR A 40 -14.35 21.60 -24.17
N SER A 41 -13.08 21.96 -23.97
CA SER A 41 -12.26 22.59 -25.00
C SER A 41 -11.71 21.54 -25.97
N LYS A 42 -12.47 21.25 -27.04
CA LYS A 42 -12.13 20.33 -28.14
C LYS A 42 -10.73 20.57 -28.73
N LEU A 43 -10.26 21.83 -28.72
CA LEU A 43 -8.93 22.19 -29.21
C LEU A 43 -7.82 21.59 -28.32
N PHE A 44 -7.93 21.71 -26.99
CA PHE A 44 -6.95 21.16 -26.03
C PHE A 44 -6.88 19.62 -26.06
N GLN A 45 -8.01 18.98 -26.37
CA GLN A 45 -8.11 17.52 -26.47
C GLN A 45 -7.33 16.96 -27.68
N LEU A 46 -7.29 17.69 -28.80
CA LEU A 46 -6.50 17.32 -29.99
C LEU A 46 -4.99 17.36 -29.69
N TRP A 47 -4.51 18.38 -28.96
CA TRP A 47 -3.10 18.49 -28.59
C TRP A 47 -2.68 17.46 -27.53
N LYS A 48 -3.60 17.07 -26.63
CA LYS A 48 -3.33 16.05 -25.61
C LYS A 48 -3.24 14.63 -26.19
N GLN A 49 -3.91 14.35 -27.30
CA GLN A 49 -3.85 13.05 -27.99
C GLN A 49 -2.44 12.69 -28.49
N PHE A 50 -1.59 13.69 -28.76
CA PHE A 50 -0.20 13.50 -29.16
C PHE A 50 0.78 13.31 -27.99
N LYS A 51 0.31 13.43 -26.74
CA LYS A 51 1.12 13.22 -25.53
C LYS A 51 0.71 11.89 -24.90
N THR A 52 1.51 10.85 -25.11
CA THR A 52 1.39 9.57 -24.41
C THR A 52 1.74 9.78 -22.94
N GLU A 53 0.78 10.21 -22.13
CA GLU A 53 0.93 10.22 -20.67
C GLU A 53 1.08 8.77 -20.20
N LYS A 54 2.24 8.44 -19.60
CA LYS A 54 2.36 7.23 -18.79
C LYS A 54 1.25 7.28 -17.74
N VAL A 55 0.33 6.32 -17.82
CA VAL A 55 -0.72 6.16 -16.80
C VAL A 55 -0.02 5.72 -15.52
N ASN A 56 0.10 6.63 -14.55
CA ASN A 56 0.50 6.27 -13.19
C ASN A 56 -0.64 5.48 -12.55
N LEU A 57 -0.55 4.15 -12.63
CA LEU A 57 -1.47 3.24 -11.94
C LEU A 57 -1.15 3.26 -10.44
N ALA A 58 -2.18 3.17 -9.61
CA ALA A 58 -2.00 3.02 -8.17
C ALA A 58 -1.13 1.80 -7.84
N PRO A 59 -0.26 1.88 -6.82
CA PRO A 59 0.50 0.73 -6.35
C PRO A 59 -0.43 -0.42 -5.96
N ARG A 60 -0.02 -1.66 -6.22
CA ARG A 60 -0.78 -2.84 -5.80
C ARG A 60 -0.58 -3.10 -4.31
N GLY A 61 -1.66 -3.38 -3.59
CA GLY A 61 -1.59 -3.80 -2.19
C GLY A 61 -1.08 -5.22 -2.00
N ILE A 62 -0.75 -5.56 -0.75
CA ILE A 62 -0.31 -6.90 -0.32
C ILE A 62 -1.41 -7.58 0.49
N TYR A 63 -1.71 -8.84 0.16
CA TYR A 63 -2.63 -9.68 0.91
C TYR A 63 -1.86 -10.79 1.64
N LEU A 64 -1.76 -10.68 2.97
CA LEU A 64 -1.10 -11.69 3.79
C LEU A 64 -2.04 -12.84 4.12
N TRP A 65 -1.65 -14.06 3.75
CA TRP A 65 -2.38 -15.29 4.05
C TRP A 65 -1.42 -16.33 4.65
N GLY A 66 -1.94 -17.23 5.48
CA GLY A 66 -1.14 -18.25 6.17
C GLY A 66 -1.82 -18.76 7.44
N THR A 67 -1.25 -19.77 8.09
CA THR A 67 -1.85 -20.42 9.26
C THR A 67 -1.93 -19.50 10.49
N VAL A 68 -2.77 -19.89 11.47
CA VAL A 68 -2.92 -19.16 12.73
C VAL A 68 -1.59 -19.20 13.49
N GLY A 69 -1.17 -18.08 14.07
CA GLY A 69 0.08 -17.99 14.84
C GLY A 69 1.34 -17.64 14.05
N CYS A 70 1.30 -17.56 12.71
CA CYS A 70 2.47 -17.18 11.90
C CYS A 70 2.94 -15.72 12.02
N GLY A 71 2.40 -14.93 12.96
CA GLY A 71 2.84 -13.54 13.17
C GLY A 71 2.34 -12.53 12.13
N LYS A 72 1.31 -12.86 11.33
CA LYS A 72 0.74 -11.93 10.33
C LYS A 72 0.31 -10.59 10.93
N THR A 73 -0.34 -10.61 12.10
CA THR A 73 -0.75 -9.41 12.82
C THR A 73 0.46 -8.56 13.20
N THR A 74 1.48 -9.19 13.79
CA THR A 74 2.73 -8.51 14.16
C THR A 74 3.43 -7.90 12.96
N LEU A 75 3.48 -8.60 11.82
CA LEU A 75 4.05 -8.06 10.58
C LEU A 75 3.26 -6.84 10.07
N MET A 76 1.93 -6.87 10.14
CA MET A 76 1.11 -5.72 9.79
C MET A 76 1.27 -4.55 10.77
N ASP A 77 1.43 -4.82 12.07
CA ASP A 77 1.69 -3.81 13.09
C ASP A 77 3.00 -3.06 12.76
N LEU A 78 4.08 -3.82 12.54
CA LEU A 78 5.38 -3.26 12.20
C LEU A 78 5.35 -2.44 10.91
N PHE A 79 4.70 -2.95 9.87
CA PHE A 79 4.54 -2.20 8.62
C PHE A 79 3.78 -0.89 8.84
N PHE A 80 2.67 -0.94 9.58
CA PHE A 80 1.88 0.25 9.88
C PHE A 80 2.69 1.28 10.67
N ASP A 81 3.46 0.84 11.67
CA ASP A 81 4.28 1.72 12.50
C ASP A 81 5.44 2.36 11.70
N CYS A 82 6.08 1.60 10.80
CA CYS A 82 7.16 2.10 9.93
C CYS A 82 6.68 3.03 8.81
N CYS A 83 5.38 3.06 8.53
CA CYS A 83 4.82 3.84 7.44
C CYS A 83 4.89 5.36 7.76
N PRO A 84 5.55 6.20 6.92
CA PRO A 84 5.83 7.60 7.22
C PRO A 84 4.66 8.55 6.88
N PHE A 85 3.51 8.01 6.48
CA PHE A 85 2.34 8.82 6.12
C PHE A 85 1.50 9.16 7.37
N GLU A 86 1.07 10.42 7.46
CA GLU A 86 0.09 10.86 8.47
C GLU A 86 -1.31 10.34 8.12
N GLU A 87 -1.64 10.32 6.83
CA GLU A 87 -2.92 9.81 6.28
C GLU A 87 -2.89 8.28 6.14
N LYS A 88 -2.84 7.57 7.26
CA LYS A 88 -2.96 6.10 7.31
C LYS A 88 -4.02 5.66 8.32
N GLU A 89 -4.83 4.70 7.92
CA GLU A 89 -5.87 4.12 8.78
C GLU A 89 -5.71 2.61 8.87
N ARG A 90 -5.97 2.06 10.06
CA ARG A 90 -6.01 0.63 10.28
C ARG A 90 -7.44 0.17 10.43
N VAL A 91 -7.94 -0.54 9.42
CA VAL A 91 -9.31 -1.05 9.41
C VAL A 91 -9.33 -2.56 9.53
N HIS A 92 -10.22 -3.09 10.38
CA HIS A 92 -10.50 -4.52 10.40
C HIS A 92 -11.42 -4.87 9.23
N PHE A 93 -11.07 -5.90 8.45
CA PHE A 93 -11.77 -6.26 7.21
C PHE A 93 -13.30 -6.37 7.36
N HIS A 94 -13.79 -6.88 8.49
CA HIS A 94 -15.24 -7.01 8.73
C HIS A 94 -15.93 -5.65 8.85
N SER A 95 -15.30 -4.68 9.52
CA SER A 95 -15.80 -3.30 9.62
C SER A 95 -15.81 -2.62 8.27
N PHE A 96 -14.74 -2.78 7.48
CA PHE A 96 -14.64 -2.21 6.13
C PHE A 96 -15.76 -2.67 5.19
N MET A 97 -16.12 -3.97 5.22
CA MET A 97 -17.15 -4.51 4.34
C MET A 97 -18.57 -4.08 4.73
N GLN A 98 -18.79 -3.64 5.97
CA GLN A 98 -20.10 -3.16 6.44
C GLN A 98 -20.33 -1.66 6.18
N GLU A 99 -19.28 -0.89 5.90
CA GLU A 99 -19.32 0.56 5.69
C GLU A 99 -19.56 0.99 4.23
N ASN A 100 -20.02 0.09 3.35
CA ASN A 100 -20.32 0.40 1.94
C ASN A 100 -21.81 0.58 1.65
#